data_AF-A0A9E6JTJ7-F1
#
_entry.id   AF-A0A9E6JTJ7-F1
#
_cell.length_a   1.000
_cell.length_b   1.000
_cell.length_c   1.000
_cell.angle_alpha   90.00
_cell.angle_beta   90.00
_cell.angle_gamma   90.00
#
_symmetry.space_group_name_H-M   'P 1'
#
loop_
_entity.id
_entity.type
_entity.pdbx_description
1 polymer ?
#
loop_
_entity_poly.entity_id
_entity_poly.type
_entity_poly.pdbx_seq_one_letter_code
_entity_poly.pdbx_strand_id
1 'polypeptide(L)'
;MKKRNNIFLHFLKPDNVELYALKVGRKNVDNFYTSNFHLMDIALRYCFLLTYDYCIIPPAFIIESDFNFELLKRFKIMFEYNKFLFPLRESSFYEFAKKKELEYRDYQTEEDKYKNYSLTNLDKISTELNVNSLIYKKTKIGETSAILWNYDINNLNEGLFDHLLLYHKQDSHATNKIIKALNFDVDELNHKAFVWQFVRNKLNKANVQNETVDFYVHSILQNYYIRSNIQDSDLVLLSNVPFVSDNFFIQPESLKYDYNSFDLMLQFLGIRTDIINMPLVNLFEIKNSIEFCKFIEIFDFLIDYSENNLDKFKILANDYITSERINVFWVYKFILNHIFKGSSSVSTFLSDTLHLVLLRKLKPLINFVDKVKQIGNEDSINLLFKQYLDEKLSNNNHEIVSIGDKLIIKQLHNIQFINSNIKFSYMENKFENSTIINSNFVEGTLNMWKSNNVEFDNNDIEILKLIDKHSGSKNEKEDLVKAVENVKQAKSEEEKKKPLNKLVEFFKAHAATIGNVVVKGLIFTYLSTHGFDVKTITNWFE
;
A
#
# COMPACT_ATOMS: atom_id res chain seq x y z
N MET A 1 -1.30 -8.37 27.23
CA MET A 1 -1.14 -7.73 25.91
C MET A 1 -0.69 -6.29 26.15
N LYS A 2 0.43 -5.83 25.55
CA LYS A 2 0.76 -4.39 25.61
C LYS A 2 -0.37 -3.64 24.91
N LYS A 3 -0.89 -2.61 25.55
CA LYS A 3 -1.92 -1.75 24.96
C LYS A 3 -1.31 -1.08 23.73
N ARG A 4 -1.96 -1.18 22.57
CA ARG A 4 -1.60 -0.37 21.39
C ARG A 4 -1.94 1.10 21.65
N ASN A 5 -1.46 1.97 20.78
CA ASN A 5 -1.68 3.41 20.84
C ASN A 5 -2.76 3.85 19.83
N ASN A 6 -3.32 5.01 20.07
CA ASN A 6 -4.28 5.63 19.15
C ASN A 6 -3.54 6.37 18.02
N ILE A 7 -4.14 6.48 16.84
CA ILE A 7 -3.43 6.98 15.65
C ILE A 7 -3.85 8.41 15.29
N PHE A 8 -2.87 9.28 15.02
CA PHE A 8 -3.08 10.60 14.46
C PHE A 8 -3.05 10.55 12.92
N LEU A 9 -4.13 10.98 12.27
CA LEU A 9 -4.29 10.91 10.80
C LEU A 9 -3.59 12.06 10.07
N HIS A 10 -2.29 12.24 10.35
CA HIS A 10 -1.47 13.34 9.81
C HIS A 10 -1.42 13.39 8.28
N PHE A 11 -1.56 12.26 7.59
CA PHE A 11 -1.53 12.18 6.13
C PHE A 11 -2.73 12.86 5.46
N LEU A 12 -3.78 13.19 6.22
CA LEU A 12 -4.89 14.00 5.74
C LEU A 12 -4.59 15.51 5.80
N LYS A 13 -3.50 15.98 6.43
CA LYS A 13 -3.23 17.41 6.48
C LYS A 13 -2.94 17.96 5.08
N PRO A 14 -3.64 19.01 4.60
CA PRO A 14 -3.42 19.50 3.24
C PRO A 14 -1.99 19.95 2.95
N ASP A 15 -1.35 20.63 3.91
CA ASP A 15 0.06 21.01 3.83
C ASP A 15 1.00 19.80 3.58
N ASN A 16 0.70 18.64 4.17
CA ASN A 16 1.54 17.45 4.06
C ASN A 16 1.48 16.87 2.65
N VAL A 17 0.30 16.91 2.05
CA VAL A 17 0.07 16.46 0.67
C VAL A 17 0.70 17.44 -0.32
N GLU A 18 0.55 18.74 -0.08
CA GLU A 18 1.20 19.81 -0.86
C GLU A 18 2.74 19.64 -0.85
N LEU A 19 3.33 19.39 0.33
CA LEU A 19 4.77 19.15 0.45
C LEU A 19 5.24 17.92 -0.31
N TYR A 20 4.48 16.83 -0.25
CA TYR A 20 4.81 15.64 -1.02
C TYR A 20 4.70 15.90 -2.53
N ALA A 21 3.64 16.59 -2.98
CA ALA A 21 3.46 16.97 -4.38
C ALA A 21 4.66 17.81 -4.88
N LEU A 22 5.13 18.77 -4.09
CA LEU A 22 6.36 19.52 -4.37
C LEU A 22 7.58 18.61 -4.47
N LYS A 23 7.78 17.68 -3.51
CA LYS A 23 8.89 16.72 -3.52
C LYS A 23 8.93 15.87 -4.79
N VAL A 24 7.77 15.45 -5.30
CA VAL A 24 7.67 14.65 -6.54
C VAL A 24 7.52 15.50 -7.82
N GLY A 25 7.73 16.82 -7.73
CA GLY A 25 7.72 17.72 -8.88
C GLY A 25 6.34 17.95 -9.50
N ARG A 26 5.25 17.70 -8.77
CA ARG A 26 3.88 17.93 -9.24
C ARG A 26 3.37 19.29 -8.79
N LYS A 27 3.09 20.15 -9.77
CA LYS A 27 2.56 21.51 -9.53
C LYS A 27 1.06 21.57 -9.25
N ASN A 28 0.29 20.57 -9.70
CA ASN A 28 -1.16 20.51 -9.50
C ASN A 28 -1.49 19.53 -8.37
N VAL A 29 -1.86 20.08 -7.21
CA VAL A 29 -2.19 19.34 -5.98
C VAL A 29 -3.52 18.59 -6.12
N ASP A 30 -4.51 19.14 -6.82
CA ASP A 30 -5.82 18.51 -7.00
C ASP A 30 -5.75 17.20 -7.81
N ASN A 31 -4.94 17.22 -8.88
CA ASN A 31 -4.64 16.02 -9.66
C ASN A 31 -3.91 14.98 -8.81
N PHE A 32 -3.05 15.42 -7.88
CA PHE A 32 -2.36 14.54 -6.96
C PHE A 32 -3.33 13.87 -5.99
N TYR A 33 -4.23 14.62 -5.36
CA TYR A 33 -5.29 14.07 -4.52
C TYR A 33 -6.12 13.01 -5.24
N THR A 34 -6.64 13.35 -6.42
CA THR A 34 -7.46 12.44 -7.23
C THR A 34 -6.71 11.15 -7.58
N SER A 35 -5.43 11.26 -7.94
CA SER A 35 -4.58 10.10 -8.27
C SER A 35 -4.29 9.20 -7.05
N ASN A 36 -4.35 9.73 -5.84
CA ASN A 36 -3.98 9.01 -4.61
C ASN A 36 -5.17 8.71 -3.69
N PHE A 37 -6.41 9.01 -4.11
CA PHE A 37 -7.62 8.79 -3.32
C PHE A 37 -7.74 7.34 -2.82
N HIS A 38 -7.45 6.37 -3.69
CA HIS A 38 -7.47 4.95 -3.31
C HIS A 38 -6.44 4.62 -2.22
N LEU A 39 -5.24 5.20 -2.28
CA LEU A 39 -4.20 4.98 -1.28
C LEU A 39 -4.57 5.62 0.07
N MET A 40 -5.23 6.79 0.04
CA MET A 40 -5.74 7.45 1.24
C MET A 40 -6.87 6.64 1.90
N ASP A 41 -7.77 6.06 1.11
CA ASP A 41 -8.79 5.12 1.59
C ASP A 41 -8.17 3.90 2.29
N ILE A 42 -7.15 3.29 1.66
CA ILE A 42 -6.42 2.16 2.26
C ILE A 42 -5.74 2.59 3.57
N ALA A 43 -5.05 3.72 3.58
CA ALA A 43 -4.37 4.23 4.77
C ALA A 43 -5.35 4.46 5.94
N LEU A 44 -6.55 4.98 5.67
CA LEU A 44 -7.60 5.14 6.68
C LEU A 44 -8.09 3.80 7.24
N ARG A 45 -8.28 2.80 6.38
CA ARG A 45 -8.65 1.44 6.81
C ARG A 45 -7.56 0.83 7.69
N TYR A 46 -6.29 1.00 7.31
CA TYR A 46 -5.17 0.50 8.10
C TYR A 46 -5.06 1.21 9.44
N CYS A 47 -5.24 2.54 9.48
CA CYS A 47 -5.31 3.26 10.74
C CYS A 47 -6.43 2.72 11.64
N PHE A 48 -7.62 2.50 11.08
CA PHE A 48 -8.73 1.94 11.84
C PHE A 48 -8.40 0.54 12.38
N LEU A 49 -7.80 -0.35 11.58
CA LEU A 49 -7.44 -1.70 12.02
C LEU A 49 -6.32 -1.69 13.06
N LEU A 50 -5.32 -0.82 12.89
CA LEU A 50 -4.11 -0.77 13.74
C LEU A 50 -4.30 0.02 15.03
N THR A 51 -5.21 1.00 15.07
CA THR A 51 -5.41 1.83 16.26
C THR A 51 -5.88 1.00 17.46
N TYR A 52 -5.59 1.45 18.67
CA TYR A 52 -6.14 0.81 19.87
C TYR A 52 -7.65 0.96 19.96
N ASP A 53 -8.14 2.19 20.00
CA ASP A 53 -9.58 2.47 20.15
C ASP A 53 -10.10 3.45 19.11
N TYR A 54 -9.38 4.55 18.87
CA TYR A 54 -9.81 5.61 17.97
C TYR A 54 -8.65 6.24 17.19
N CYS A 55 -8.99 6.94 16.12
CA CYS A 55 -8.09 7.80 15.36
C CYS A 55 -8.48 9.26 15.57
N ILE A 56 -7.49 10.14 15.56
CA ILE A 56 -7.66 11.57 15.74
C ILE A 56 -7.49 12.31 14.42
N ILE A 57 -8.46 13.18 14.11
CA ILE A 57 -8.46 14.04 12.93
C ILE A 57 -8.74 15.48 13.38
N PRO A 58 -7.80 16.42 13.29
CA PRO A 58 -8.11 17.83 13.51
C PRO A 58 -9.18 18.33 12.53
N PRO A 59 -10.22 19.05 12.99
CA PRO A 59 -11.27 19.59 12.13
C PRO A 59 -10.78 20.41 10.93
N ALA A 60 -9.67 21.14 11.12
CA ALA A 60 -9.02 21.90 10.06
C ALA A 60 -8.73 21.06 8.81
N PHE A 61 -8.39 19.77 8.96
CA PHE A 61 -8.04 18.92 7.81
C PHE A 61 -9.21 18.69 6.87
N ILE A 62 -10.44 18.73 7.40
CA ILE A 62 -11.66 18.57 6.60
C ILE A 62 -12.09 19.91 6.02
N ILE A 63 -12.05 20.96 6.84
CA ILE A 63 -12.49 22.29 6.44
C ILE A 63 -11.60 22.85 5.33
N GLU A 64 -10.29 22.61 5.41
CA GLU A 64 -9.32 23.12 4.42
C GLU A 64 -9.28 22.30 3.12
N SER A 65 -9.99 21.17 3.03
CA SER A 65 -9.93 20.29 1.87
C SER A 65 -11.26 19.57 1.62
N ASP A 66 -11.97 20.01 0.58
CA ASP A 66 -13.18 19.35 0.08
C ASP A 66 -12.92 17.89 -0.26
N PHE A 67 -11.72 17.58 -0.75
CA PHE A 67 -11.30 16.22 -1.02
C PHE A 67 -11.29 15.34 0.24
N ASN A 68 -10.68 15.82 1.33
CA ASN A 68 -10.70 15.08 2.60
C ASN A 68 -12.11 14.92 3.13
N PHE A 69 -12.96 15.92 2.95
CA PHE A 69 -14.36 15.84 3.32
C PHE A 69 -15.08 14.72 2.55
N GLU A 70 -14.96 14.68 1.23
CA GLU A 70 -15.56 13.62 0.40
C GLU A 70 -14.99 12.23 0.73
N LEU A 71 -13.68 12.13 1.00
CA LEU A 71 -13.08 10.89 1.47
C LEU A 71 -13.70 10.43 2.80
N LEU A 72 -13.80 11.32 3.78
CA LEU A 72 -14.29 10.98 5.12
C LEU A 72 -15.80 10.74 5.18
N LYS A 73 -16.60 11.26 4.24
CA LYS A 73 -18.00 10.84 4.06
C LYS A 73 -18.14 9.34 3.83
N ARG A 74 -17.21 8.74 3.07
CA ARG A 74 -17.19 7.28 2.86
C ARG A 74 -16.90 6.52 4.15
N PHE A 75 -16.30 7.19 5.14
CA PHE A 75 -16.03 6.71 6.48
C PHE A 75 -17.01 7.24 7.53
N LYS A 76 -18.19 7.73 7.15
CA LYS A 76 -19.21 8.26 8.08
C LYS A 76 -19.46 7.35 9.29
N ILE A 77 -19.57 6.05 9.05
CA ILE A 77 -19.77 5.05 10.10
C ILE A 77 -18.67 5.08 11.18
N MET A 78 -17.43 5.43 10.83
CA MET A 78 -16.34 5.56 11.82
C MET A 78 -16.61 6.67 12.83
N PHE A 79 -17.30 7.75 12.43
CA PHE A 79 -17.72 8.81 13.34
C PHE A 79 -18.89 8.36 14.23
N GLU A 80 -19.87 7.66 13.64
CA GLU A 80 -21.04 7.15 14.36
C GLU A 80 -20.66 6.21 15.52
N TYR A 81 -19.62 5.40 15.34
CA TYR A 81 -19.08 4.51 16.37
C TYR A 81 -17.93 5.13 17.20
N ASN A 82 -17.71 6.45 17.12
CA ASN A 82 -16.66 7.18 17.85
C ASN A 82 -15.24 6.62 17.62
N LYS A 83 -14.98 6.12 16.41
CA LYS A 83 -13.66 5.63 16.00
C LYS A 83 -12.83 6.68 15.33
N PHE A 84 -13.43 7.64 14.65
CA PHE A 84 -12.75 8.86 14.23
C PHE A 84 -13.25 10.00 15.11
N LEU A 85 -12.34 10.70 15.79
CA LEU A 85 -12.66 11.76 16.73
C LEU A 85 -12.03 13.09 16.31
N PHE A 86 -12.74 14.16 16.62
CA PHE A 86 -12.35 15.55 16.36
C PHE A 86 -11.91 16.24 17.64
N PRO A 87 -10.61 16.50 17.85
CA PRO A 87 -10.15 17.22 19.01
C PRO A 87 -10.39 18.71 18.84
N LEU A 88 -11.14 19.31 19.76
CA LEU A 88 -11.45 20.74 19.80
C LEU A 88 -11.32 21.31 21.20
N ARG A 89 -10.92 22.59 21.28
CA ARG A 89 -10.98 23.35 22.54
C ARG A 89 -12.33 24.05 22.70
N GLU A 90 -12.87 24.47 21.57
CA GLU A 90 -14.13 25.19 21.43
C GLU A 90 -15.30 24.24 21.67
N SER A 91 -16.45 24.80 22.05
CA SER A 91 -17.63 23.99 22.39
C SER A 91 -18.32 23.40 21.15
N SER A 92 -18.00 23.92 19.96
CA SER A 92 -18.62 23.53 18.70
C SER A 92 -17.71 23.82 17.49
N PHE A 93 -17.99 23.17 16.36
CA PHE A 93 -17.36 23.51 15.08
C PHE A 93 -17.59 24.96 14.66
N TYR A 94 -18.76 25.51 15.00
CA TYR A 94 -19.11 26.89 14.69
C TYR A 94 -18.15 27.88 15.37
N GLU A 95 -17.94 27.73 16.68
CA GLU A 95 -16.97 28.55 17.42
C GLU A 95 -15.55 28.35 16.90
N PHE A 96 -15.16 27.11 16.63
CA PHE A 96 -13.87 26.79 16.06
C PHE A 96 -13.62 27.53 14.73
N ALA A 97 -14.56 27.47 13.81
CA ALA A 97 -14.39 28.08 12.50
C ALA A 97 -14.42 29.60 12.55
N LYS A 98 -15.31 30.22 13.36
CA LYS A 98 -15.28 31.67 13.58
C LYS A 98 -13.92 32.14 14.06
N LYS A 99 -13.35 31.42 15.04
CA LYS A 99 -12.01 31.70 15.53
C LYS A 99 -10.98 31.55 14.42
N LYS A 100 -11.05 30.48 13.61
CA LYS A 100 -10.13 30.27 12.49
C LYS A 100 -10.25 31.31 11.38
N GLU A 101 -11.46 31.74 11.05
CA GLU A 101 -11.71 32.84 10.11
C GLU A 101 -11.03 34.14 10.58
N LEU A 102 -11.08 34.44 11.88
CA LEU A 102 -10.35 35.57 12.46
C LEU A 102 -8.82 35.37 12.40
N GLU A 103 -8.33 34.20 12.80
CA GLU A 103 -6.90 33.87 12.83
C GLU A 103 -6.26 33.85 11.43
N TYR A 104 -7.02 33.49 10.40
CA TYR A 104 -6.58 33.37 9.01
C TYR A 104 -6.89 34.57 8.13
N ARG A 105 -7.60 35.58 8.63
CA ARG A 105 -8.06 36.74 7.85
C ARG A 105 -6.97 37.38 6.98
N ASP A 106 -5.77 37.51 7.53
CA ASP A 106 -4.63 38.14 6.84
C ASP A 106 -3.97 37.23 5.78
N TYR A 107 -4.39 35.97 5.70
CA TYR A 107 -3.90 34.94 4.78
C TYR A 107 -5.00 34.42 3.85
N GLN A 108 -6.18 35.06 3.82
CA GLN A 108 -7.26 34.70 2.91
C GLN A 108 -7.10 35.48 1.60
N THR A 109 -6.27 35.01 0.68
CA THR A 109 -6.34 35.46 -0.72
C THR A 109 -7.33 34.60 -1.52
N GLU A 110 -7.75 35.03 -2.71
CA GLU A 110 -8.73 34.27 -3.53
C GLU A 110 -8.26 32.85 -3.89
N GLU A 111 -6.96 32.60 -3.86
CA GLU A 111 -6.33 31.32 -4.18
C GLU A 111 -6.08 30.44 -2.94
N ASP A 112 -6.37 30.93 -1.73
CA ASP A 112 -6.00 30.24 -0.49
C ASP A 112 -7.06 29.28 0.05
N LYS A 113 -6.62 28.07 0.41
CA LYS A 113 -7.39 27.01 1.10
C LYS A 113 -8.08 27.46 2.40
N TYR A 114 -7.67 28.60 2.96
CA TYR A 114 -8.26 29.20 4.16
C TYR A 114 -9.62 29.89 3.92
N LYS A 115 -10.08 29.98 2.65
CA LYS A 115 -11.42 30.49 2.31
C LYS A 115 -12.54 29.54 2.74
N ASN A 116 -12.24 28.25 2.90
CA ASN A 116 -13.25 27.22 3.16
C ASN A 116 -13.79 27.21 4.60
N TYR A 117 -13.27 28.06 5.49
CA TYR A 117 -13.77 28.27 6.86
C TYR A 117 -15.15 28.97 6.93
N SER A 118 -15.91 29.00 5.84
CA SER A 118 -17.28 29.52 5.81
C SER A 118 -18.24 28.65 6.66
N LEU A 119 -19.23 29.31 7.29
CA LEU A 119 -20.23 28.66 8.12
C LEU A 119 -20.99 27.53 7.39
N THR A 120 -21.23 27.72 6.09
CA THR A 120 -21.93 26.76 5.22
C THR A 120 -21.22 25.41 5.13
N ASN A 121 -19.88 25.37 5.22
CA ASN A 121 -19.12 24.12 5.17
C ASN A 121 -19.15 23.36 6.50
N LEU A 122 -19.35 24.06 7.62
CA LEU A 122 -19.43 23.44 8.95
C LEU A 122 -20.78 22.79 9.19
N ASP A 123 -21.84 23.42 8.71
CA ASP A 123 -23.18 22.83 8.75
C ASP A 123 -23.13 21.48 8.02
N LYS A 124 -22.53 21.44 6.82
CA LYS A 124 -22.28 20.19 6.08
C LYS A 124 -21.50 19.16 6.91
N ILE A 125 -20.39 19.55 7.54
CA ILE A 125 -19.60 18.63 8.38
C ILE A 125 -20.46 18.05 9.51
N SER A 126 -21.18 18.90 10.24
CA SER A 126 -22.00 18.50 11.37
C SER A 126 -23.14 17.55 10.96
N THR A 127 -23.82 17.85 9.86
CA THR A 127 -24.97 17.07 9.38
C THR A 127 -24.57 15.80 8.65
N GLU A 128 -23.52 15.85 7.82
CA GLU A 128 -23.16 14.74 6.94
C GLU A 128 -22.30 13.70 7.66
N LEU A 129 -21.41 14.11 8.57
CA LEU A 129 -20.55 13.19 9.32
C LEU A 129 -21.14 12.76 10.68
N ASN A 130 -22.31 13.28 11.06
CA ASN A 130 -23.03 12.93 12.30
C ASN A 130 -22.15 13.11 13.56
N VAL A 131 -21.70 14.35 13.79
CA VAL A 131 -20.56 14.60 14.66
C VAL A 131 -20.88 14.65 16.15
N ASN A 132 -21.17 13.48 16.72
CA ASN A 132 -21.08 13.26 18.17
C ASN A 132 -19.63 13.00 18.63
N SER A 133 -18.69 12.95 17.69
CA SER A 133 -17.31 12.52 17.88
C SER A 133 -16.34 13.64 18.32
N LEU A 134 -16.86 14.73 18.90
CA LEU A 134 -16.03 15.81 19.43
C LEU A 134 -15.39 15.39 20.75
N ILE A 135 -14.07 15.59 20.87
CA ILE A 135 -13.36 15.43 22.14
C ILE A 135 -12.68 16.72 22.56
N TYR A 136 -12.65 16.97 23.86
CA TYR A 136 -11.98 18.15 24.38
C TYR A 136 -10.47 18.02 24.26
N LYS A 137 -9.84 19.09 23.77
CA LYS A 137 -8.39 19.22 23.64
C LYS A 137 -7.88 20.27 24.62
N LYS A 138 -6.77 19.99 25.31
CA LYS A 138 -6.17 20.97 26.23
C LYS A 138 -5.16 21.89 25.54
N THR A 139 -4.33 21.36 24.65
CA THR A 139 -3.17 22.09 24.12
C THR A 139 -3.54 23.09 23.01
N LYS A 140 -2.92 24.27 23.04
CA LYS A 140 -3.00 25.28 21.96
C LYS A 140 -1.92 25.01 20.90
N ILE A 141 -2.22 24.15 19.93
CA ILE A 141 -1.22 23.68 18.96
C ILE A 141 -0.45 24.81 18.26
N GLY A 142 -1.12 25.90 17.84
CA GLY A 142 -0.44 27.02 17.18
C GLY A 142 0.58 27.72 18.08
N GLU A 143 0.21 27.99 19.33
CA GLU A 143 1.08 28.63 20.33
C GLU A 143 2.23 27.70 20.72
N THR A 144 1.95 26.42 20.97
CA THR A 144 2.98 25.40 21.27
C THR A 144 3.96 25.24 20.10
N SER A 145 3.47 25.23 18.86
CA SER A 145 4.32 25.12 17.67
C SER A 145 5.22 26.35 17.50
N ALA A 146 4.71 27.56 17.78
CA ALA A 146 5.49 28.80 17.74
C ALA A 146 6.57 28.83 18.83
N ILE A 147 6.25 28.35 20.04
CA ILE A 147 7.23 28.24 21.14
C ILE A 147 8.36 27.26 20.75
N LEU A 148 8.02 26.07 20.23
CA LEU A 148 9.01 25.10 19.78
C LEU A 148 9.87 25.65 18.64
N TRP A 149 9.25 26.33 17.67
CA TRP A 149 9.96 27.01 16.58
C TRP A 149 10.99 28.02 17.09
N ASN A 150 10.57 28.90 18.01
CA ASN A 150 11.45 29.92 18.57
C ASN A 150 12.55 29.34 19.46
N TYR A 151 12.28 28.24 20.16
CA TYR A 151 13.32 27.53 20.87
C TYR A 151 14.38 26.98 19.89
N ASP A 152 13.97 26.22 18.87
CA ASP A 152 14.90 25.57 17.95
C ASP A 152 15.68 26.59 17.09
N ILE A 153 15.07 27.68 16.64
CA ILE A 153 15.77 28.69 15.82
C ILE A 153 16.85 29.44 16.60
N ASN A 154 16.72 29.52 17.93
CA ASN A 154 17.72 30.10 18.81
C ASN A 154 18.76 29.06 19.28
N ASN A 155 18.53 27.77 19.03
CA ASN A 155 19.41 26.65 19.40
C ASN A 155 19.78 25.80 18.18
N LEU A 156 20.28 26.45 17.13
CA LEU A 156 20.44 25.86 15.79
C LEU A 156 21.25 24.56 15.72
N ASN A 157 22.21 24.36 16.62
CA ASN A 157 23.11 23.19 16.61
C ASN A 157 22.47 21.92 17.21
N GLU A 158 21.29 22.04 17.81
CA GLU A 158 20.62 20.95 18.54
C GLU A 158 19.18 20.71 18.06
N GLY A 159 18.65 21.61 17.22
CA GLY A 159 17.28 21.61 16.75
C GLY A 159 17.09 21.13 15.31
N LEU A 160 15.84 21.11 14.85
CA LEU A 160 15.49 20.68 13.49
C LEU A 160 16.05 21.60 12.40
N PHE A 161 16.39 22.84 12.75
CA PHE A 161 17.03 23.78 11.84
C PHE A 161 18.45 23.35 11.44
N ASP A 162 19.12 22.45 12.16
CA ASP A 162 20.42 21.91 11.72
C ASP A 162 20.30 21.24 10.35
N HIS A 163 19.19 20.56 10.06
CA HIS A 163 18.96 19.96 8.74
C HIS A 163 18.95 21.00 7.60
N LEU A 164 18.44 22.21 7.86
CA LEU A 164 18.50 23.33 6.93
C LEU A 164 19.95 23.84 6.78
N LEU A 165 20.70 23.90 7.88
CA LEU A 165 22.11 24.29 7.89
C LEU A 165 22.98 23.31 7.11
N LEU A 166 22.75 21.99 7.26
CA LEU A 166 23.46 20.94 6.53
C LEU A 166 23.36 21.12 5.01
N TYR A 167 22.20 21.56 4.52
CA TYR A 167 21.96 21.80 3.09
C TYR A 167 22.68 23.07 2.58
N HIS A 168 22.79 24.11 3.41
CA HIS A 168 23.42 25.38 3.06
C HIS A 168 24.84 25.58 3.59
N LYS A 169 25.54 24.50 4.00
CA LYS A 169 26.92 24.56 4.53
C LYS A 169 27.92 25.35 3.67
N GLN A 170 27.64 25.52 2.37
CA GLN A 170 28.49 26.23 1.43
C GLN A 170 28.21 27.74 1.34
N ASP A 171 27.09 28.24 1.86
CA ASP A 171 26.74 29.68 1.86
C ASP A 171 26.22 30.14 3.23
N SER A 172 27.17 30.56 4.08
CA SER A 172 26.90 31.10 5.40
C SER A 172 26.09 32.41 5.35
N HIS A 173 26.15 33.17 4.26
CA HIS A 173 25.41 34.41 4.12
C HIS A 173 23.92 34.15 3.86
N ALA A 174 23.60 33.26 2.90
CA ALA A 174 22.23 32.83 2.63
C ALA A 174 21.59 32.20 3.88
N THR A 175 22.34 31.36 4.60
CA THR A 175 21.90 30.74 5.85
C THR A 175 21.52 31.78 6.90
N ASN A 176 22.41 32.72 7.19
CA ASN A 176 22.16 33.79 8.16
C ASN A 176 20.96 34.66 7.76
N LYS A 177 20.77 34.89 6.46
CA LYS A 177 19.63 35.63 5.93
C LYS A 177 18.31 34.89 6.18
N ILE A 178 18.28 33.57 5.98
CA ILE A 178 17.11 32.73 6.26
C ILE A 178 16.79 32.74 7.76
N ILE A 179 17.76 32.45 8.62
CA ILE A 179 17.56 32.43 10.08
C ILE A 179 17.06 33.78 10.59
N LYS A 180 17.65 34.90 10.13
CA LYS A 180 17.17 36.24 10.50
C LYS A 180 15.74 36.52 10.05
N ALA A 181 15.34 36.01 8.88
CA ALA A 181 13.98 36.17 8.38
C ALA A 181 12.97 35.36 9.21
N LEU A 182 13.38 34.17 9.65
CA LEU A 182 12.55 33.23 10.38
C LEU A 182 12.53 33.45 11.90
N ASN A 183 13.42 34.30 12.42
CA ASN A 183 13.43 34.68 13.82
C ASN A 183 12.38 35.78 14.05
N PHE A 184 11.37 35.47 14.86
CA PHE A 184 10.29 36.40 15.21
C PHE A 184 9.87 36.18 16.66
N ASP A 185 9.35 37.20 17.33
CA ASP A 185 8.77 37.03 18.66
C ASP A 185 7.38 36.38 18.56
N VAL A 186 7.04 35.43 19.45
CA VAL A 186 5.70 34.80 19.46
C VAL A 186 4.61 35.86 19.57
N ASP A 187 4.88 36.97 20.28
CA ASP A 187 3.96 38.10 20.42
C ASP A 187 3.65 38.78 19.07
N GLU A 188 4.53 38.67 18.06
CA GLU A 188 4.26 39.18 16.71
C GLU A 188 3.10 38.46 16.00
N LEU A 189 2.72 37.26 16.47
CA LEU A 189 1.54 36.58 15.94
C LEU A 189 0.29 37.42 16.21
N ASN A 190 0.19 38.17 17.32
CA ASN A 190 -0.92 39.07 17.63
C ASN A 190 -2.32 38.48 17.27
N HIS A 191 -2.63 37.31 17.81
CA HIS A 191 -3.84 36.52 17.54
C HIS A 191 -3.97 35.91 16.12
N LYS A 192 -2.95 35.99 15.27
CA LYS A 192 -2.90 35.31 13.97
C LYS A 192 -2.44 33.87 14.12
N ALA A 193 -2.82 33.03 13.15
CA ALA A 193 -2.38 31.64 13.12
C ALA A 193 -0.89 31.54 12.76
N PHE A 194 -0.16 30.70 13.49
CA PHE A 194 1.18 30.27 13.08
C PHE A 194 1.07 29.16 12.02
N VAL A 195 1.12 29.54 10.75
CA VAL A 195 0.98 28.65 9.58
C VAL A 195 2.02 28.93 8.51
N TRP A 196 2.09 28.05 7.49
CA TRP A 196 3.06 28.17 6.41
C TRP A 196 3.03 29.54 5.74
N GLN A 197 1.85 30.10 5.50
CA GLN A 197 1.73 31.41 4.84
C GLN A 197 2.34 32.55 5.66
N PHE A 198 2.29 32.48 7.00
CA PHE A 198 2.99 33.44 7.86
C PHE A 198 4.51 33.34 7.67
N VAL A 199 5.05 32.11 7.70
CA VAL A 199 6.48 31.83 7.54
C VAL A 199 6.97 32.22 6.15
N ARG A 200 6.23 31.84 5.10
CA ARG A 200 6.54 32.17 3.70
C ARG A 200 6.57 33.68 3.45
N ASN A 201 5.64 34.43 4.05
CA ASN A 201 5.64 35.89 3.95
C ASN A 201 6.88 36.54 4.57
N LYS A 202 7.42 35.97 5.66
CA LYS A 202 8.68 36.42 6.26
C LYS A 202 9.87 36.14 5.34
N LEU A 203 9.95 34.95 4.75
CA LEU A 203 10.97 34.58 3.76
C LEU A 203 10.91 35.49 2.51
N ASN A 204 9.71 35.72 1.98
CA ASN A 204 9.49 36.60 0.82
C ASN A 204 9.95 38.04 1.09
N LYS A 205 9.62 38.59 2.26
CA LYS A 205 10.09 39.94 2.67
C LYS A 205 11.60 40.03 2.77
N ALA A 206 12.25 38.94 3.13
CA ALA A 206 13.70 38.86 3.12
C ALA A 206 14.29 38.60 1.71
N ASN A 207 13.48 38.48 0.65
CA ASN A 207 13.93 38.02 -0.67
C ASN A 207 14.63 36.65 -0.60
N VAL A 208 14.03 35.72 0.13
CA VAL A 208 14.38 34.30 0.10
C VAL A 208 13.26 33.58 -0.66
N GLN A 209 13.52 33.24 -1.92
CA GLN A 209 12.62 32.48 -2.78
C GLN A 209 13.40 31.29 -3.31
N ASN A 210 13.27 30.15 -2.63
CA ASN A 210 13.98 28.93 -2.97
C ASN A 210 13.13 27.73 -2.58
N GLU A 211 12.75 26.91 -3.55
CA GLU A 211 11.84 25.76 -3.35
C GLU A 211 12.40 24.74 -2.34
N THR A 212 13.73 24.58 -2.29
CA THR A 212 14.34 23.68 -1.30
C THR A 212 14.26 24.25 0.11
N VAL A 213 14.52 25.55 0.28
CA VAL A 213 14.32 26.23 1.58
C VAL A 213 12.87 26.12 2.00
N ASP A 214 11.94 26.37 1.08
CA ASP A 214 10.51 26.24 1.35
C ASP A 214 10.16 24.83 1.82
N PHE A 215 10.65 23.78 1.13
CA PHE A 215 10.43 22.39 1.52
C PHE A 215 10.93 22.09 2.94
N TYR A 216 12.17 22.45 3.28
CA TYR A 216 12.74 22.15 4.61
C TYR A 216 12.06 22.94 5.72
N VAL A 217 11.90 24.25 5.52
CA VAL A 217 11.30 25.15 6.52
C VAL A 217 9.84 24.75 6.77
N HIS A 218 9.10 24.42 5.71
CA HIS A 218 7.74 23.92 5.84
C HIS A 218 7.70 22.54 6.52
N SER A 219 8.63 21.63 6.21
CA SER A 219 8.73 20.33 6.90
C SER A 219 8.99 20.48 8.41
N ILE A 220 9.83 21.42 8.82
CA ILE A 220 10.07 21.76 10.23
C ILE A 220 8.79 22.27 10.90
N LEU A 221 8.03 23.15 10.23
CA LEU A 221 6.75 23.63 10.74
C LEU A 221 5.75 22.47 10.93
N GLN A 222 5.70 21.54 9.97
CA GLN A 222 4.86 20.35 10.06
C GLN A 222 5.28 19.44 11.21
N ASN A 223 6.58 19.29 11.47
CA ASN A 223 7.08 18.54 12.63
C ASN A 223 6.47 19.09 13.93
N TYR A 224 6.61 20.39 14.21
CA TYR A 224 6.11 20.96 15.47
C TYR A 224 4.60 20.82 15.60
N TYR A 225 3.87 21.03 14.51
CA TYR A 225 2.42 20.85 14.50
C TYR A 225 2.03 19.41 14.85
N ILE A 226 2.63 18.43 14.17
CA ILE A 226 2.30 17.01 14.35
C ILE A 226 2.75 16.53 15.72
N ARG A 227 3.98 16.86 16.16
CA ARG A 227 4.52 16.52 17.48
C ARG A 227 3.65 17.04 18.60
N SER A 228 3.17 18.28 18.50
CA SER A 228 2.26 18.87 19.49
C SER A 228 0.94 18.11 19.59
N ASN A 229 0.44 17.55 18.48
CA ASN A 229 -0.78 16.72 18.50
C ASN A 229 -0.53 15.33 19.09
N ILE A 230 0.59 14.70 18.73
CA ILE A 230 0.99 13.39 19.25
C ILE A 230 1.14 13.43 20.77
N GLN A 231 1.88 14.40 21.29
CA GLN A 231 2.20 14.50 22.71
C GLN A 231 0.97 14.83 23.59
N ASP A 232 0.01 15.61 23.07
CA ASP A 232 -1.20 16.00 23.82
C ASP A 232 -2.14 14.82 24.11
N SER A 233 -2.10 13.76 23.31
CA SER A 233 -3.07 12.66 23.37
C SER A 233 -2.45 11.27 23.28
N ASP A 234 -1.13 11.16 23.50
CA ASP A 234 -0.37 9.91 23.45
C ASP A 234 -0.64 9.11 22.15
N LEU A 235 -0.58 9.82 21.02
CA LEU A 235 -0.90 9.28 19.70
C LEU A 235 0.35 8.84 18.96
N VAL A 236 0.17 7.99 17.96
CA VAL A 236 1.22 7.56 17.03
C VAL A 236 0.88 7.91 15.60
N LEU A 237 1.87 7.87 14.72
CA LEU A 237 1.67 8.05 13.28
C LEU A 237 1.62 6.68 12.60
N LEU A 238 0.79 6.58 11.55
CA LEU A 238 0.98 5.55 10.54
C LEU A 238 2.16 5.96 9.64
N SER A 239 3.35 5.38 9.80
CA SER A 239 4.53 5.75 9.02
C SER A 239 4.50 5.21 7.60
N ASN A 240 5.33 5.80 6.73
CA ASN A 240 5.59 5.36 5.35
C ASN A 240 4.32 5.24 4.48
N VAL A 241 3.36 6.12 4.72
CA VAL A 241 2.20 6.27 3.84
C VAL A 241 2.69 6.76 2.46
N PRO A 242 2.35 6.08 1.34
CA PRO A 242 3.04 6.28 0.05
C PRO A 242 2.97 7.68 -0.57
N PHE A 243 2.10 8.56 -0.08
CA PHE A 243 1.84 9.90 -0.61
C PHE A 243 2.11 11.01 0.41
N VAL A 244 2.89 10.72 1.46
CA VAL A 244 3.29 11.67 2.49
C VAL A 244 4.82 11.71 2.56
N SER A 245 5.39 12.91 2.68
CA SER A 245 6.84 13.09 2.79
C SER A 245 7.36 12.61 4.15
N ASP A 246 8.44 11.81 4.13
CA ASP A 246 9.40 11.41 5.18
C ASP A 246 9.07 11.70 6.67
N ASN A 247 7.84 11.43 7.10
CA ASN A 247 7.28 11.66 8.44
C ASN A 247 7.66 13.01 9.10
N PHE A 248 8.05 14.02 8.32
CA PHE A 248 8.48 15.35 8.78
C PHE A 248 9.52 15.30 9.91
N PHE A 249 10.55 14.45 9.80
CA PHE A 249 11.58 14.24 10.85
C PHE A 249 11.06 13.65 12.17
N ILE A 250 9.80 13.20 12.21
CA ILE A 250 9.26 12.46 13.34
C ILE A 250 9.70 11.00 13.19
N GLN A 251 10.45 10.52 14.17
CA GLN A 251 10.86 9.13 14.23
C GLN A 251 9.62 8.25 14.41
N PRO A 252 9.37 7.27 13.51
CA PRO A 252 8.32 6.28 13.73
C PRO A 252 8.57 5.54 15.04
N GLU A 253 7.52 5.32 15.83
CA GLU A 253 7.67 4.60 17.10
C GLU A 253 8.05 3.13 16.87
N SER A 254 7.42 2.49 15.88
CA SER A 254 7.60 1.07 15.59
C SER A 254 7.02 0.73 14.21
N LEU A 255 7.54 -0.33 13.58
CA LEU A 255 6.95 -0.90 12.37
C LEU A 255 5.54 -1.49 12.61
N LYS A 256 5.08 -1.59 13.86
CA LYS A 256 3.69 -1.93 14.23
C LYS A 256 2.67 -0.91 13.71
N TYR A 257 3.11 0.32 13.49
CA TYR A 257 2.31 1.42 12.93
C TYR A 257 2.88 1.87 11.60
N ASP A 258 3.38 0.93 10.79
CA ASP A 258 3.93 1.21 9.48
C ASP A 258 3.02 0.70 8.36
N TYR A 259 2.72 1.57 7.39
CA TYR A 259 1.84 1.24 6.27
C TYR A 259 2.36 0.02 5.50
N ASN A 260 3.65 0.01 5.13
CA ASN A 260 4.22 -1.04 4.29
C ASN A 260 4.30 -2.37 5.02
N SER A 261 4.66 -2.35 6.30
CA SER A 261 4.77 -3.55 7.14
C SER A 261 3.42 -4.23 7.30
N PHE A 262 2.37 -3.45 7.59
CA PHE A 262 1.02 -3.99 7.71
C PHE A 262 0.45 -4.46 6.36
N ASP A 263 0.63 -3.66 5.31
CA ASP A 263 0.21 -4.03 3.95
C ASP A 263 0.83 -5.37 3.52
N LEU A 264 2.14 -5.52 3.72
CA LEU A 264 2.89 -6.73 3.40
C LEU A 264 2.39 -7.94 4.19
N MET A 265 2.07 -7.78 5.47
CA MET A 265 1.51 -8.87 6.28
C MET A 265 0.16 -9.34 5.70
N LEU A 266 -0.70 -8.41 5.29
CA LEU A 266 -1.97 -8.76 4.64
C LEU A 266 -1.75 -9.42 3.26
N GLN A 267 -0.70 -9.05 2.52
CA GLN A 267 -0.32 -9.69 1.26
C GLN A 267 0.11 -11.14 1.48
N PHE A 268 1.00 -11.40 2.44
CA PHE A 268 1.46 -12.77 2.71
C PHE A 268 0.33 -13.69 3.16
N LEU A 269 -0.68 -13.15 3.84
CA LEU A 269 -1.90 -13.89 4.19
C LEU A 269 -2.89 -14.05 3.04
N GLY A 270 -2.69 -13.35 1.92
CA GLY A 270 -3.60 -13.38 0.77
C GLY A 270 -4.93 -12.64 0.99
N ILE A 271 -5.07 -11.86 2.08
CA ILE A 271 -6.33 -11.21 2.47
C ILE A 271 -6.35 -9.70 2.21
N ARG A 272 -5.25 -9.14 1.67
CA ARG A 272 -5.13 -7.70 1.40
C ARG A 272 -6.31 -7.15 0.60
N THR A 273 -6.62 -7.79 -0.53
CA THR A 273 -7.71 -7.36 -1.42
C THR A 273 -9.07 -7.43 -0.71
N ASP A 274 -9.30 -8.45 0.10
CA ASP A 274 -10.54 -8.61 0.86
C ASP A 274 -10.71 -7.48 1.87
N ILE A 275 -9.66 -7.17 2.66
CA ILE A 275 -9.67 -6.09 3.65
C ILE A 275 -9.89 -4.71 3.01
N ILE A 276 -9.24 -4.44 1.88
CA ILE A 276 -9.36 -3.15 1.19
C ILE A 276 -10.76 -2.95 0.62
N ASN A 277 -11.35 -4.00 0.04
CA ASN A 277 -12.68 -3.93 -0.57
C ASN A 277 -13.83 -4.16 0.42
N MET A 278 -13.52 -4.52 1.67
CA MET A 278 -14.51 -4.84 2.69
C MET A 278 -15.42 -3.64 3.00
N PRO A 279 -16.74 -3.83 3.15
CA PRO A 279 -17.61 -2.80 3.72
C PRO A 279 -17.11 -2.39 5.12
N LEU A 280 -17.18 -1.10 5.45
CA LEU A 280 -16.66 -0.60 6.72
C LEU A 280 -17.34 -1.22 7.95
N VAL A 281 -18.64 -1.50 7.88
CA VAL A 281 -19.38 -2.27 8.92
C VAL A 281 -18.69 -3.59 9.22
N ASN A 282 -18.26 -4.31 8.18
CA ASN A 282 -17.62 -5.61 8.36
C ASN A 282 -16.21 -5.42 8.95
N LEU A 283 -15.46 -4.38 8.56
CA LEU A 283 -14.17 -4.08 9.20
C LEU A 283 -14.31 -3.86 10.72
N PHE A 284 -15.40 -3.24 11.18
CA PHE A 284 -15.68 -3.13 12.61
C PHE A 284 -15.82 -4.49 13.29
N GLU A 285 -16.61 -5.38 12.69
CA GLU A 285 -16.82 -6.73 13.21
C GLU A 285 -15.51 -7.52 13.23
N ILE A 286 -14.70 -7.39 12.18
CA ILE A 286 -13.37 -8.00 12.12
C ILE A 286 -12.48 -7.46 13.22
N LYS A 287 -12.35 -6.13 13.36
CA LYS A 287 -11.46 -5.52 14.35
C LYS A 287 -11.74 -6.01 15.77
N ASN A 288 -13.01 -6.26 16.09
CA ASN A 288 -13.45 -6.71 17.40
C ASN A 288 -13.46 -8.24 17.57
N SER A 289 -13.05 -9.00 16.55
CA SER A 289 -13.03 -10.46 16.62
C SER A 289 -11.80 -11.00 17.34
N ILE A 290 -11.95 -12.20 17.93
CA ILE A 290 -10.85 -12.90 18.60
C ILE A 290 -9.75 -13.25 17.58
N GLU A 291 -10.14 -13.59 16.36
CA GLU A 291 -9.24 -13.92 15.26
C GLU A 291 -8.37 -12.74 14.86
N PHE A 292 -8.94 -11.54 14.75
CA PHE A 292 -8.18 -10.34 14.45
C PHE A 292 -7.25 -9.95 15.59
N CYS A 293 -7.69 -10.10 16.85
CA CYS A 293 -6.83 -9.88 18.01
C CYS A 293 -5.58 -10.78 17.95
N LYS A 294 -5.76 -12.08 17.70
CA LYS A 294 -4.64 -13.03 17.52
C LYS A 294 -3.74 -12.68 16.34
N PHE A 295 -4.33 -12.25 15.23
CA PHE A 295 -3.57 -11.78 14.08
C PHE A 295 -2.68 -10.59 14.43
N ILE A 296 -3.20 -9.60 15.16
CA ILE A 296 -2.42 -8.45 15.62
C ILE A 296 -1.34 -8.87 16.63
N GLU A 297 -1.61 -9.83 17.50
CA GLU A 297 -0.58 -10.38 18.41
C GLU A 297 0.60 -11.00 17.64
N ILE A 298 0.30 -11.80 16.62
CA ILE A 298 1.30 -12.41 15.75
C ILE A 298 2.07 -11.33 14.99
N PHE A 299 1.38 -10.35 14.42
CA PHE A 299 2.01 -9.24 13.71
C PHE A 299 2.97 -8.48 14.64
N ASP A 300 2.50 -8.11 15.84
CA ASP A 300 3.32 -7.41 16.83
C ASP A 300 4.53 -8.25 17.28
N PHE A 301 4.35 -9.55 17.47
CA PHE A 301 5.42 -10.49 17.81
C PHE A 301 6.50 -10.55 16.71
N LEU A 302 6.09 -10.69 15.45
CA LEU A 302 7.02 -10.77 14.31
C LEU A 302 7.80 -9.47 14.14
N ILE A 303 7.18 -8.32 14.37
CA ILE A 303 7.84 -7.01 14.31
C ILE A 303 8.85 -6.85 15.47
N ASP A 304 8.49 -7.27 16.67
CA ASP A 304 9.42 -7.24 17.81
C ASP A 304 10.60 -8.21 17.59
N TYR A 305 10.32 -9.41 17.08
CA TYR A 305 11.33 -10.43 16.78
C TYR A 305 12.26 -10.03 15.61
N SER A 306 11.75 -9.22 14.67
CA SER A 306 12.57 -8.64 13.61
C SER A 306 13.39 -7.42 14.05
N GLU A 307 13.32 -7.05 15.34
CA GLU A 307 13.99 -5.88 15.91
C GLU A 307 13.58 -4.56 15.22
N ASN A 308 12.30 -4.45 14.82
CA ASN A 308 11.80 -3.33 14.01
C ASN A 308 12.59 -3.11 12.70
N ASN A 309 13.16 -4.16 12.11
CA ASN A 309 13.78 -4.12 10.79
C ASN A 309 12.84 -4.72 9.73
N LEU A 310 12.53 -3.93 8.69
CA LEU A 310 11.56 -4.32 7.66
C LEU A 310 12.03 -5.52 6.82
N ASP A 311 13.33 -5.62 6.53
CA ASP A 311 13.86 -6.73 5.71
C ASP A 311 13.93 -8.03 6.50
N LYS A 312 14.30 -7.97 7.78
CA LYS A 312 14.16 -9.12 8.69
C LYS A 312 12.70 -9.52 8.83
N PHE A 313 11.78 -8.55 8.97
CA PHE A 313 10.34 -8.81 9.07
C PHE A 313 9.81 -9.53 7.82
N LYS A 314 10.16 -9.07 6.61
CA LYS A 314 9.79 -9.73 5.35
C LYS A 314 10.15 -11.21 5.36
N ILE A 315 11.38 -11.54 5.73
CA ILE A 315 11.87 -12.92 5.77
C ILE A 315 11.10 -13.72 6.82
N LEU A 316 11.01 -13.21 8.04
CA LEU A 316 10.35 -13.89 9.16
C LEU A 316 8.86 -14.11 8.92
N ALA A 317 8.15 -13.12 8.38
CA ALA A 317 6.72 -13.24 8.10
C ALA A 317 6.46 -14.27 6.99
N ASN A 318 7.27 -14.27 5.93
CA ASN A 318 7.19 -15.27 4.87
C ASN A 318 7.52 -16.68 5.40
N ASP A 319 8.58 -16.81 6.18
CA ASP A 319 8.96 -18.09 6.79
C ASP A 319 7.88 -18.59 7.74
N TYR A 320 7.38 -17.74 8.64
CA TYR A 320 6.31 -18.09 9.59
C TYR A 320 5.05 -18.60 8.87
N ILE A 321 4.61 -17.90 7.82
CA ILE A 321 3.43 -18.27 7.04
C ILE A 321 3.65 -19.56 6.26
N THR A 322 4.84 -19.78 5.70
CA THR A 322 5.16 -20.99 4.92
C THR A 322 5.47 -22.21 5.80
N SER A 323 6.14 -22.04 6.94
CA SER A 323 6.62 -23.10 7.81
C SER A 323 5.55 -23.63 8.75
N GLU A 324 4.76 -22.74 9.37
CA GLU A 324 3.74 -23.18 10.32
C GLU A 324 2.49 -23.73 9.62
N ARG A 325 2.40 -23.66 8.28
CA ARG A 325 1.14 -23.85 7.54
C ARG A 325 0.01 -23.26 8.33
N ILE A 326 0.22 -22.02 8.80
CA ILE A 326 -0.75 -21.35 9.64
C ILE A 326 -2.07 -21.57 8.95
N ASN A 327 -2.98 -22.13 9.70
CA ASN A 327 -4.38 -21.81 9.85
C ASN A 327 -4.81 -20.41 9.34
N VAL A 328 -4.29 -19.92 8.20
CA VAL A 328 -4.88 -18.98 7.25
C VAL A 328 -6.33 -19.38 7.03
N PHE A 329 -6.60 -20.69 7.13
CA PHE A 329 -7.93 -21.27 7.24
C PHE A 329 -8.87 -20.58 8.25
N TRP A 330 -8.43 -20.10 9.41
CA TRP A 330 -9.31 -19.46 10.40
C TRP A 330 -9.59 -18.02 10.05
N VAL A 331 -8.58 -17.28 9.59
CA VAL A 331 -8.77 -15.91 9.09
C VAL A 331 -9.64 -15.94 7.84
N TYR A 332 -9.38 -16.87 6.91
CA TYR A 332 -10.24 -17.12 5.74
C TYR A 332 -11.63 -17.60 6.15
N LYS A 333 -11.79 -18.58 7.04
CA LYS A 333 -13.11 -19.07 7.48
C LYS A 333 -13.92 -17.95 8.14
N PHE A 334 -13.27 -17.10 8.93
CA PHE A 334 -13.90 -15.94 9.55
C PHE A 334 -14.31 -14.89 8.52
N ILE A 335 -13.39 -14.52 7.61
CA ILE A 335 -13.67 -13.59 6.50
C ILE A 335 -14.79 -14.13 5.60
N LEU A 336 -14.73 -15.40 5.20
CA LEU A 336 -15.77 -16.07 4.41
C LEU A 336 -17.10 -16.10 5.17
N ASN A 337 -17.11 -16.43 6.48
CA ASN A 337 -18.34 -16.40 7.27
C ASN A 337 -18.95 -14.98 7.37
N HIS A 338 -18.13 -13.93 7.32
CA HIS A 338 -18.59 -12.54 7.37
C HIS A 338 -18.99 -12.00 5.98
N ILE A 339 -18.30 -12.40 4.92
CA ILE A 339 -18.66 -12.08 3.53
C ILE A 339 -19.96 -12.80 3.13
N PHE A 340 -20.15 -14.05 3.55
CA PHE A 340 -21.27 -14.90 3.16
C PHE A 340 -22.41 -14.97 4.21
N LYS A 341 -22.55 -13.94 5.06
CA LYS A 341 -23.66 -13.83 6.03
C LYS A 341 -25.01 -14.01 5.30
N GLY A 342 -25.58 -15.22 5.39
CA GLY A 342 -26.82 -15.59 4.72
C GLY A 342 -26.93 -17.05 4.30
N SER A 343 -25.82 -17.79 4.21
CA SER A 343 -25.88 -19.23 3.94
C SER A 343 -24.88 -20.01 4.79
N SER A 344 -25.31 -20.38 5.99
CA SER A 344 -24.56 -21.27 6.88
C SER A 344 -24.15 -22.58 6.16
N SER A 345 -24.93 -23.03 5.19
CA SER A 345 -24.62 -24.18 4.35
C SER A 345 -23.44 -23.94 3.40
N VAL A 346 -23.32 -22.77 2.78
CA VAL A 346 -22.27 -22.48 1.78
C VAL A 346 -20.94 -22.13 2.45
N SER A 347 -20.95 -21.39 3.57
CA SER A 347 -19.71 -21.08 4.29
C SER A 347 -19.12 -22.33 4.95
N THR A 348 -19.97 -23.20 5.50
CA THR A 348 -19.56 -24.50 6.05
C THR A 348 -19.09 -25.43 4.94
N PHE A 349 -19.83 -25.52 3.82
CA PHE A 349 -19.42 -26.33 2.67
C PHE A 349 -18.12 -25.85 2.02
N LEU A 350 -17.91 -24.55 1.83
CA LEU A 350 -16.66 -24.00 1.29
C LEU A 350 -15.51 -24.17 2.27
N SER A 351 -15.74 -23.96 3.57
CA SER A 351 -14.75 -24.28 4.60
C SER A 351 -14.37 -25.76 4.51
N ASP A 352 -15.33 -26.67 4.64
CA ASP A 352 -15.07 -28.12 4.63
C ASP A 352 -14.48 -28.61 3.31
N THR A 353 -14.88 -28.03 2.17
CA THR A 353 -14.32 -28.36 0.85
C THR A 353 -12.89 -27.86 0.70
N LEU A 354 -12.58 -26.64 1.17
CA LEU A 354 -11.21 -26.12 1.16
C LEU A 354 -10.32 -26.92 2.13
N HIS A 355 -10.88 -27.36 3.26
CA HIS A 355 -10.23 -28.26 4.23
C HIS A 355 -9.89 -29.60 3.57
N LEU A 356 -10.85 -30.18 2.83
CA LEU A 356 -10.70 -31.43 2.10
C LEU A 356 -9.73 -31.33 0.92
N VAL A 357 -9.67 -30.18 0.23
CA VAL A 357 -8.70 -29.93 -0.85
C VAL A 357 -7.27 -29.80 -0.31
N LEU A 358 -7.08 -29.12 0.83
CA LEU A 358 -5.80 -29.02 1.51
C LEU A 358 -5.36 -30.36 2.13
N LEU A 359 -6.29 -31.11 2.73
CA LEU A 359 -6.06 -32.47 3.21
C LEU A 359 -5.75 -33.44 2.05
N ARG A 360 -6.37 -33.29 0.87
CA ARG A 360 -6.04 -34.09 -0.31
C ARG A 360 -4.60 -33.87 -0.81
N LYS A 361 -4.07 -32.65 -0.70
CA LYS A 361 -2.65 -32.35 -1.00
C LYS A 361 -1.68 -32.80 0.11
N LEU A 362 -2.17 -33.06 1.32
CA LEU A 362 -1.41 -33.55 2.48
C LEU A 362 -1.50 -35.07 2.71
N LYS A 363 -2.47 -35.73 2.08
CA LYS A 363 -2.78 -37.15 2.26
C LYS A 363 -1.57 -38.08 2.08
N PRO A 364 -0.64 -37.84 1.14
CA PRO A 364 0.57 -38.66 1.02
C PRO A 364 1.49 -38.56 2.25
N LEU A 365 1.63 -37.37 2.83
CA LEU A 365 2.51 -37.10 3.98
C LEU A 365 1.91 -37.65 5.29
N ILE A 366 0.59 -37.51 5.47
CA ILE A 366 -0.12 -38.05 6.63
C ILE A 366 -0.12 -39.58 6.60
N ASN A 367 -0.40 -40.20 5.44
CA ASN A 367 -0.31 -41.65 5.28
C ASN A 367 1.12 -42.19 5.49
N PHE A 368 2.15 -41.43 5.13
CA PHE A 368 3.55 -41.80 5.36
C PHE A 368 3.90 -41.73 6.86
N VAL A 369 3.54 -40.64 7.54
CA VAL A 369 3.78 -40.47 8.99
C VAL A 369 3.00 -41.50 9.82
N ASP A 370 1.77 -41.82 9.43
CA ASP A 370 0.96 -42.84 10.12
C ASP A 370 1.50 -44.26 9.90
N LYS A 371 2.05 -44.57 8.72
CA LYS A 371 2.78 -45.84 8.49
C LYS A 371 4.07 -45.92 9.29
N VAL A 372 4.85 -44.83 9.36
CA VAL A 372 6.10 -44.78 10.13
C VAL A 372 5.83 -44.96 11.63
N LYS A 373 4.77 -44.35 12.17
CA LYS A 373 4.35 -44.50 13.57
C LYS A 373 3.91 -45.93 13.94
N GLN A 374 3.40 -46.71 12.98
CA GLN A 374 2.94 -48.08 13.24
C GLN A 374 4.06 -49.13 13.24
N ILE A 375 5.22 -48.81 12.68
CA ILE A 375 6.19 -49.83 12.26
C ILE A 375 7.38 -49.98 13.23
N GLY A 376 7.64 -48.98 14.09
CA GLY A 376 8.44 -49.12 15.32
C GLY A 376 9.90 -49.60 15.22
N ASN A 377 10.39 -50.01 14.04
CA ASN A 377 11.74 -50.49 13.79
C ASN A 377 12.39 -49.67 12.67
N GLU A 378 13.57 -49.13 12.98
CA GLU A 378 14.42 -48.29 12.14
C GLU A 378 14.73 -48.89 10.75
N ASP A 379 14.93 -50.21 10.65
CA ASP A 379 15.20 -50.88 9.36
C ASP A 379 13.98 -50.85 8.43
N SER A 380 12.78 -50.91 9.00
CA SER A 380 11.54 -50.85 8.24
C SER A 380 11.16 -49.42 7.85
N ILE A 381 11.59 -48.43 8.64
CA ILE A 381 11.51 -47.01 8.29
C ILE A 381 12.45 -46.71 7.11
N ASN A 382 13.69 -47.24 7.16
CA ASN A 382 14.66 -47.11 6.07
C ASN A 382 14.19 -47.79 4.78
N LEU A 383 13.56 -48.97 4.88
CA LEU A 383 12.98 -49.67 3.74
C LEU A 383 11.80 -48.92 3.12
N LEU A 384 10.90 -48.37 3.94
CA LEU A 384 9.77 -47.56 3.49
C LEU A 384 10.23 -46.24 2.86
N PHE A 385 11.26 -45.62 3.42
CA PHE A 385 11.84 -44.40 2.87
C PHE A 385 12.55 -44.66 1.54
N LYS A 386 13.25 -45.80 1.42
CA LYS A 386 13.84 -46.25 0.16
C LYS A 386 12.77 -46.55 -0.90
N GLN A 387 11.69 -47.23 -0.53
CA GLN A 387 10.56 -47.48 -1.44
C GLN A 387 9.89 -46.18 -1.90
N TYR A 388 9.71 -45.21 -0.99
CA TYR A 388 9.16 -43.90 -1.32
C TYR A 388 10.09 -43.10 -2.26
N LEU A 389 11.40 -43.15 -2.03
CA LEU A 389 12.40 -42.55 -2.91
C LEU A 389 12.44 -43.25 -4.28
N ASP A 390 12.43 -44.57 -4.32
CA ASP A 390 12.45 -45.37 -5.56
C ASP A 390 11.17 -45.14 -6.38
N GLU A 391 10.01 -44.99 -5.73
CA GLU A 391 8.72 -44.64 -6.37
C GLU A 391 8.70 -43.21 -6.92
N LYS A 392 9.46 -42.29 -6.28
CA LYS A 392 9.60 -40.90 -6.75
C LYS A 392 10.67 -40.74 -7.83
N LEU A 393 11.72 -41.55 -7.82
CA LEU A 393 12.82 -41.52 -8.79
C LEU A 393 12.52 -42.32 -10.07
N SER A 394 11.63 -43.32 -10.00
CA SER A 394 11.24 -44.13 -11.17
C SER A 394 10.22 -43.45 -12.10
N ASN A 395 9.59 -42.35 -11.67
CA ASN A 395 8.57 -41.61 -12.44
C ASN A 395 9.13 -40.36 -13.17
N ASN A 396 10.38 -40.39 -13.63
CA ASN A 396 11.15 -39.25 -14.14
C ASN A 396 10.40 -38.25 -15.05
N ASN A 397 10.38 -36.98 -14.61
CA ASN A 397 10.81 -35.83 -15.41
C ASN A 397 11.31 -34.73 -14.46
N HIS A 398 12.47 -34.18 -14.79
CA HIS A 398 13.26 -33.26 -13.96
C HIS A 398 12.50 -32.00 -13.52
N GLU A 399 11.92 -32.02 -12.32
CA GLU A 399 11.53 -30.81 -11.58
C GLU A 399 11.94 -30.91 -10.11
N ILE A 400 12.80 -29.97 -9.73
CA ILE A 400 13.10 -29.41 -8.41
C ILE A 400 12.74 -30.30 -7.20
N VAL A 401 13.74 -31.04 -6.71
CA VAL A 401 13.81 -31.50 -5.32
C VAL A 401 13.65 -30.28 -4.40
N SER A 402 12.61 -30.29 -3.56
CA SER A 402 12.24 -29.14 -2.74
C SER A 402 13.35 -28.81 -1.72
N ILE A 403 13.41 -27.56 -1.25
CA ILE A 403 14.36 -27.15 -0.20
C ILE A 403 14.18 -27.97 1.09
N GLY A 404 12.96 -28.48 1.34
CA GLY A 404 12.67 -29.42 2.42
C GLY A 404 13.38 -30.77 2.26
N ASP A 405 13.42 -31.31 1.05
CA ASP A 405 14.15 -32.54 0.75
C ASP A 405 15.67 -32.35 0.87
N LYS A 406 16.19 -31.16 0.47
CA LYS A 406 17.60 -30.79 0.67
C LYS A 406 17.95 -30.60 2.15
N LEU A 407 17.03 -30.13 2.98
CA LEU A 407 17.21 -30.01 4.43
C LEU A 407 17.19 -31.36 5.13
N ILE A 408 16.34 -32.30 4.71
CA ILE A 408 16.35 -33.69 5.17
C ILE A 408 17.65 -34.38 4.75
N ILE A 409 18.08 -34.22 3.49
CA ILE A 409 19.37 -34.75 3.02
C ILE A 409 20.55 -34.13 3.78
N LYS A 410 20.52 -32.82 4.10
CA LYS A 410 21.57 -32.12 4.86
C LYS A 410 21.60 -32.50 6.34
N GLN A 411 20.43 -32.75 6.95
CA GLN A 411 20.36 -33.25 8.33
C GLN A 411 20.76 -34.73 8.44
N LEU A 412 20.46 -35.55 7.42
CA LEU A 412 20.91 -36.94 7.35
C LEU A 412 22.40 -37.07 7.00
N HIS A 413 22.96 -36.17 6.19
CA HIS A 413 24.41 -36.08 5.97
C HIS A 413 25.18 -35.73 7.26
N ASN A 414 24.56 -34.97 8.17
CA ASN A 414 25.11 -34.70 9.49
C ASN A 414 24.96 -35.88 10.47
N ILE A 415 24.13 -36.88 10.14
CA ILE A 415 23.97 -38.13 10.90
C ILE A 415 24.91 -39.23 10.37
N GLN A 416 25.34 -39.17 9.10
CA GLN A 416 26.28 -40.11 8.47
C GLN A 416 27.74 -39.64 8.45
N PHE A 417 28.31 -39.32 9.60
CA PHE A 417 29.77 -39.29 9.78
C PHE A 417 30.26 -40.41 10.70
N ILE A 418 29.75 -41.63 10.50
CA ILE A 418 30.42 -42.87 10.93
C ILE A 418 30.26 -43.90 9.82
N ASN A 419 31.39 -44.25 9.20
CA ASN A 419 31.66 -45.39 8.31
C ASN A 419 31.19 -45.36 6.84
N SER A 420 32.22 -45.21 5.99
CA SER A 420 32.56 -46.01 4.80
C SER A 420 32.60 -45.29 3.44
N ASN A 421 33.67 -45.63 2.72
CA ASN A 421 34.14 -45.10 1.44
C ASN A 421 33.19 -45.41 0.27
N ILE A 422 32.75 -44.39 -0.47
CA ILE A 422 32.40 -44.55 -1.89
C ILE A 422 32.89 -43.33 -2.68
N LYS A 423 33.86 -43.56 -3.59
CA LYS A 423 34.20 -42.69 -4.71
C LYS A 423 33.17 -42.90 -5.82
N PHE A 424 32.65 -41.82 -6.42
CA PHE A 424 32.29 -41.82 -7.84
C PHE A 424 32.53 -40.45 -8.48
N SER A 425 33.13 -40.50 -9.66
CA SER A 425 33.59 -39.42 -10.53
C SER A 425 32.72 -39.32 -11.79
N TYR A 426 32.75 -38.15 -12.47
CA TYR A 426 32.21 -37.85 -13.81
C TYR A 426 30.67 -37.76 -13.91
N MET A 427 30.01 -36.80 -14.60
CA MET A 427 30.35 -36.03 -15.81
C MET A 427 29.84 -34.57 -15.78
N GLU A 428 30.68 -33.64 -16.27
CA GLU A 428 30.27 -32.36 -16.87
C GLU A 428 29.76 -32.59 -18.31
N ASN A 429 28.61 -32.01 -18.68
CA ASN A 429 28.47 -31.14 -19.87
C ASN A 429 27.03 -30.65 -20.09
N LYS A 430 26.94 -29.33 -20.34
CA LYS A 430 25.97 -28.54 -21.12
C LYS A 430 24.48 -28.92 -21.10
N PHE A 431 23.64 -27.99 -20.65
CA PHE A 431 22.66 -27.36 -21.53
C PHE A 431 22.33 -25.93 -21.05
N GLU A 432 22.44 -25.01 -22.01
CA GLU A 432 22.12 -23.59 -21.92
C GLU A 432 20.60 -23.36 -22.00
N ASN A 433 20.17 -22.25 -21.38
CA ASN A 433 19.00 -21.45 -21.70
C ASN A 433 17.64 -22.16 -21.82
N SER A 434 16.87 -22.12 -20.72
CA SER A 434 15.41 -21.98 -20.84
C SER A 434 14.94 -20.80 -19.98
N THR A 435 14.34 -19.84 -20.66
CA THR A 435 13.81 -18.59 -20.14
C THR A 435 12.55 -18.90 -19.34
N ILE A 436 12.61 -18.72 -18.03
CA ILE A 436 11.41 -18.75 -17.17
C ILE A 436 10.62 -17.46 -17.48
N ILE A 437 9.54 -17.59 -18.25
CA ILE A 437 8.55 -16.52 -18.33
C ILE A 437 7.86 -16.44 -16.96
N ASN A 438 8.06 -15.30 -16.32
CA ASN A 438 7.55 -14.98 -15.00
C ASN A 438 6.00 -15.03 -15.04
N SER A 439 5.39 -16.04 -14.41
CA SER A 439 3.92 -16.19 -14.29
C SER A 439 3.25 -14.92 -13.74
N ASN A 440 4.00 -14.15 -12.95
CA ASN A 440 3.61 -12.83 -12.43
C ASN A 440 3.35 -11.78 -13.52
N PHE A 441 3.90 -11.93 -14.73
CA PHE A 441 3.66 -11.01 -15.86
C PHE A 441 2.27 -11.21 -16.45
N VAL A 442 1.86 -12.46 -16.68
CA VAL A 442 0.53 -12.80 -17.21
C VAL A 442 -0.53 -12.47 -16.16
N GLU A 443 -0.29 -12.83 -14.90
CA GLU A 443 -1.19 -12.58 -13.79
C GLU A 443 -1.28 -11.09 -13.43
N GLY A 444 -0.16 -10.37 -13.44
CA GLY A 444 -0.12 -8.91 -13.21
C GLY A 444 -0.85 -8.12 -14.29
N THR A 445 -0.72 -8.54 -15.56
CA THR A 445 -1.43 -7.91 -16.68
C THR A 445 -2.94 -8.18 -16.60
N LEU A 446 -3.34 -9.43 -16.31
CA LEU A 446 -4.75 -9.80 -16.11
C LEU A 446 -5.39 -9.05 -14.93
N ASN A 447 -4.65 -8.84 -13.85
CA ASN A 447 -5.14 -8.13 -12.66
C ASN A 447 -5.22 -6.61 -12.85
N MET A 448 -4.28 -6.03 -13.63
CA MET A 448 -4.34 -4.62 -14.05
C MET A 448 -5.55 -4.35 -14.95
N TRP A 449 -6.02 -5.34 -15.70
CA TRP A 449 -7.16 -5.19 -16.60
C TRP A 449 -8.50 -5.37 -15.89
N LYS A 450 -8.60 -6.37 -14.99
CA LYS A 450 -9.76 -6.55 -14.11
C LYS A 450 -10.03 -5.34 -13.22
N SER A 451 -8.98 -4.63 -12.79
CA SER A 451 -9.10 -3.42 -11.98
C SER A 451 -9.56 -2.18 -12.76
N ASN A 452 -9.51 -2.21 -14.09
CA ASN A 452 -9.94 -1.10 -14.96
C ASN A 452 -11.33 -1.29 -15.59
N ASN A 453 -12.14 -2.25 -15.14
CA ASN A 453 -13.48 -2.56 -15.68
C ASN A 453 -13.49 -2.76 -17.22
N VAL A 454 -12.42 -3.34 -17.77
CA VAL A 454 -12.41 -3.75 -19.18
C VAL A 454 -13.20 -5.05 -19.30
N GLU A 455 -14.48 -4.96 -19.64
CA GLU A 455 -15.29 -6.13 -20.00
C GLU A 455 -14.68 -6.83 -21.22
N PHE A 456 -14.51 -8.16 -21.15
CA PHE A 456 -13.86 -8.97 -22.19
C PHE A 456 -14.53 -8.86 -23.57
N ASP A 457 -15.81 -8.46 -23.61
CA ASP A 457 -16.58 -8.26 -24.85
C ASP A 457 -16.25 -6.95 -25.58
N ASN A 458 -15.47 -6.04 -24.97
CA ASN A 458 -15.14 -4.71 -25.53
C ASN A 458 -13.71 -4.58 -26.11
N ASN A 459 -12.95 -5.69 -26.22
CA ASN A 459 -11.56 -5.66 -26.71
C ASN A 459 -11.43 -5.10 -28.14
N ASP A 460 -12.44 -5.31 -28.99
CA ASP A 460 -12.48 -4.73 -30.33
C ASP A 460 -12.57 -3.20 -30.29
N ILE A 461 -13.33 -2.65 -29.34
CA ILE A 461 -13.52 -1.21 -29.21
C ILE A 461 -12.22 -0.55 -28.79
N GLU A 462 -11.47 -1.13 -27.86
CA GLU A 462 -10.18 -0.60 -27.42
C GLU A 462 -9.10 -0.71 -28.50
N ILE A 463 -9.06 -1.80 -29.27
CA ILE A 463 -8.17 -1.93 -30.42
C ILE A 463 -8.52 -0.90 -31.49
N LEU A 464 -9.79 -0.70 -31.79
CA LEU A 464 -10.24 0.30 -32.77
C LEU A 464 -9.92 1.74 -32.32
N LYS A 465 -10.04 2.05 -31.03
CA LYS A 465 -9.61 3.35 -30.48
C LYS A 465 -8.11 3.58 -30.63
N LEU A 466 -7.29 2.55 -30.41
CA LEU A 466 -5.84 2.66 -30.58
C LEU A 466 -5.44 2.79 -32.04
N ILE A 467 -6.10 2.04 -32.94
CA ILE A 467 -5.92 2.21 -34.39
C ILE A 467 -6.27 3.64 -34.80
N ASP A 468 -7.41 4.18 -34.35
CA ASP A 468 -7.85 5.54 -34.65
C ASP A 468 -6.86 6.60 -34.16
N LYS A 469 -6.31 6.40 -32.96
CA LYS A 469 -5.38 7.35 -32.33
C LYS A 469 -3.98 7.31 -32.95
N HIS A 470 -3.54 6.17 -33.47
CA HIS A 470 -2.13 5.94 -33.83
C HIS A 470 -1.88 5.65 -35.32
N SER A 471 -2.91 5.43 -36.15
CA SER A 471 -2.72 5.29 -37.60
C SER A 471 -2.17 6.58 -38.21
N GLY A 472 -1.09 6.49 -38.97
CA GLY A 472 -0.44 7.64 -39.61
C GLY A 472 -1.18 8.12 -40.87
N SER A 473 -2.11 7.33 -41.40
CA SER A 473 -2.94 7.72 -42.55
C SER A 473 -4.33 7.08 -42.53
N LYS A 474 -5.28 7.72 -43.24
CA LYS A 474 -6.64 7.18 -43.43
C LYS A 474 -6.63 5.79 -44.08
N ASN A 475 -5.73 5.55 -45.04
CA ASN A 475 -5.60 4.26 -45.70
C ASN A 475 -5.11 3.17 -44.75
N GLU A 476 -4.11 3.48 -43.91
CA GLU A 476 -3.62 2.56 -42.88
C GLU A 476 -4.71 2.22 -41.85
N LYS A 477 -5.50 3.22 -41.43
CA LYS A 477 -6.66 3.02 -40.56
C LYS A 477 -7.67 2.04 -41.16
N GLU A 478 -8.13 2.29 -42.38
CA GLU A 478 -9.11 1.43 -43.08
C GLU A 478 -8.58 -0.01 -43.24
N ASP A 479 -7.28 -0.13 -43.53
CA ASP A 479 -6.58 -1.40 -43.67
C ASP A 479 -6.49 -2.20 -42.35
N LEU A 480 -6.34 -1.54 -41.22
CA LEU A 480 -6.28 -2.14 -39.88
C LEU A 480 -7.67 -2.48 -39.36
N VAL A 481 -8.67 -1.63 -39.60
CA VAL A 481 -10.08 -1.94 -39.29
C VAL A 481 -10.53 -3.19 -40.05
N LYS A 482 -10.20 -3.27 -41.34
CA LYS A 482 -10.48 -4.47 -42.16
C LYS A 482 -9.74 -5.71 -41.63
N ALA A 483 -8.54 -5.55 -41.05
CA ALA A 483 -7.84 -6.66 -40.41
C ALA A 483 -8.57 -7.16 -39.16
N VAL A 484 -9.10 -6.26 -38.31
CA VAL A 484 -9.94 -6.64 -37.15
C VAL A 484 -11.19 -7.40 -37.63
N GLU A 485 -11.90 -6.89 -38.64
CA GLU A 485 -13.08 -7.56 -39.20
C GLU A 485 -12.76 -8.94 -39.80
N ASN A 486 -11.64 -9.07 -40.51
CA ASN A 486 -11.21 -10.35 -41.06
C ASN A 486 -10.87 -11.39 -39.98
N VAL A 487 -10.30 -10.98 -38.84
CA VAL A 487 -10.06 -11.90 -37.70
C VAL A 487 -11.38 -12.41 -37.12
N LYS A 488 -12.42 -11.57 -37.07
CA LYS A 488 -13.76 -11.96 -36.60
C LYS A 488 -14.46 -12.94 -37.54
N GLN A 489 -14.31 -12.74 -38.85
CA GLN A 489 -15.01 -13.54 -39.86
C GLN A 489 -14.28 -14.83 -40.23
N ALA A 490 -13.01 -14.97 -39.87
CA ALA A 490 -12.20 -16.15 -40.17
C ALA A 490 -12.70 -17.40 -39.42
N LYS A 491 -12.89 -18.48 -40.17
CA LYS A 491 -13.44 -19.77 -39.69
C LYS A 491 -12.37 -20.75 -39.24
N SER A 492 -11.10 -20.47 -39.55
CA SER A 492 -9.95 -21.29 -39.15
C SER A 492 -8.82 -20.43 -38.57
N GLU A 493 -7.95 -21.03 -37.78
CA GLU A 493 -6.73 -20.37 -37.29
C GLU A 493 -5.84 -19.88 -38.44
N GLU A 494 -5.77 -20.65 -39.54
CA GLU A 494 -4.96 -20.30 -40.71
C GLU A 494 -5.46 -19.03 -41.40
N GLU A 495 -6.79 -18.87 -41.50
CA GLU A 495 -7.42 -17.64 -42.02
C GLU A 495 -7.18 -16.42 -41.13
N LYS A 496 -7.02 -16.63 -39.81
CA LYS A 496 -6.74 -15.56 -38.84
C LYS A 496 -5.29 -15.07 -38.91
N LYS A 497 -4.32 -15.91 -39.31
CA LYS A 497 -2.88 -15.55 -39.27
C LYS A 497 -2.53 -14.28 -40.03
N LYS A 498 -2.99 -14.15 -41.28
CA LYS A 498 -2.64 -13.00 -42.14
C LYS A 498 -3.14 -11.64 -41.61
N PRO A 499 -4.43 -11.45 -41.28
CA PRO A 499 -4.90 -10.18 -40.74
C PRO A 499 -4.30 -9.88 -39.35
N LEU A 500 -4.02 -10.91 -38.56
CA LEU A 500 -3.47 -10.77 -37.22
C LEU A 500 -2.00 -10.34 -37.24
N ASN A 501 -1.19 -10.88 -38.15
CA ASN A 501 0.18 -10.39 -38.39
C ASN A 501 0.19 -8.91 -38.73
N LYS A 502 -0.80 -8.42 -39.50
CA LYS A 502 -0.92 -7.00 -39.83
C LYS A 502 -1.17 -6.13 -38.60
N LEU A 503 -2.01 -6.59 -37.66
CA LEU A 503 -2.25 -5.90 -36.39
C LEU A 503 -1.01 -5.92 -35.48
N VAL A 504 -0.32 -7.06 -35.41
CA VAL A 504 0.91 -7.21 -34.61
C VAL A 504 2.00 -6.27 -35.10
N GLU A 505 2.25 -6.20 -36.41
CA GLU A 505 3.25 -5.30 -36.98
C GLU A 505 2.93 -3.82 -36.73
N PHE A 506 1.65 -3.43 -36.82
CA PHE A 506 1.22 -2.07 -36.47
C PHE A 506 1.53 -1.73 -35.00
N PHE A 507 1.14 -2.60 -34.06
CA PHE A 507 1.36 -2.35 -32.65
C PHE A 507 2.84 -2.41 -32.26
N LYS A 508 3.66 -3.25 -32.93
CA LYS A 508 5.12 -3.25 -32.77
C LYS A 508 5.71 -1.90 -33.20
N ALA A 509 5.30 -1.38 -34.36
CA ALA A 509 5.78 -0.09 -34.86
C ALA A 509 5.43 1.09 -33.93
N HIS A 510 4.35 0.97 -33.15
CA HIS A 510 3.87 2.02 -32.25
C HIS A 510 4.12 1.72 -30.76
N ALA A 511 4.87 0.66 -30.44
CA ALA A 511 5.04 0.20 -29.05
C ALA A 511 5.80 1.20 -28.16
N ALA A 512 6.67 2.04 -28.74
CA ALA A 512 7.32 3.13 -28.03
C ALA A 512 6.33 4.21 -27.54
N THR A 513 5.26 4.43 -28.29
CA THR A 513 4.25 5.47 -28.01
C THR A 513 3.08 4.92 -27.18
N ILE A 514 2.68 3.67 -27.42
CA ILE A 514 1.58 3.00 -26.72
C ILE A 514 2.06 2.40 -25.38
N GLY A 515 3.36 2.11 -25.27
CA GLY A 515 3.96 1.38 -24.16
C GLY A 515 4.00 -0.12 -24.43
N ASN A 516 5.20 -0.70 -24.42
CA ASN A 516 5.45 -2.12 -24.72
C ASN A 516 4.60 -3.09 -23.89
N VAL A 517 4.33 -2.77 -22.61
CA VAL A 517 3.53 -3.62 -21.72
C VAL A 517 2.05 -3.61 -22.11
N VAL A 518 1.53 -2.44 -22.49
CA VAL A 518 0.13 -2.26 -22.90
C VAL A 518 -0.12 -2.98 -24.23
N VAL A 519 0.80 -2.83 -25.19
CA VAL A 519 0.74 -3.53 -26.48
C VAL A 519 0.73 -5.05 -26.31
N LYS A 520 1.64 -5.60 -25.49
CA LYS A 520 1.71 -7.04 -25.25
C LYS A 520 0.44 -7.57 -24.57
N GLY A 521 -0.09 -6.85 -23.57
CA GLY A 521 -1.34 -7.22 -22.92
C GLY A 521 -2.56 -7.20 -23.84
N LEU A 522 -2.67 -6.20 -24.72
CA LEU A 522 -3.76 -6.08 -25.70
C LEU A 522 -3.73 -7.18 -26.73
N ILE A 523 -2.57 -7.42 -27.35
CA ILE A 523 -2.42 -8.47 -28.35
C ILE A 523 -2.66 -9.83 -27.70
N PHE A 524 -2.10 -10.10 -26.52
CA PHE A 524 -2.31 -11.37 -25.82
C PHE A 524 -3.78 -11.62 -25.51
N THR A 525 -4.48 -10.61 -24.98
CA THR A 525 -5.90 -10.72 -24.63
C THR A 525 -6.75 -10.92 -25.89
N TYR A 526 -6.53 -10.14 -26.93
CA TYR A 526 -7.24 -10.24 -28.20
C TYR A 526 -7.06 -11.60 -28.88
N LEU A 527 -5.83 -12.14 -28.85
CA LEU A 527 -5.55 -13.47 -29.40
C LEU A 527 -6.25 -14.57 -28.61
N SER A 528 -6.22 -14.47 -27.28
CA SER A 528 -6.86 -15.45 -26.40
C SER A 528 -8.38 -15.45 -26.58
N THR A 529 -9.02 -14.27 -26.72
CA THR A 529 -10.47 -14.20 -26.97
C THR A 529 -10.88 -14.70 -28.35
N HIS A 530 -9.94 -14.78 -29.30
CA HIS A 530 -10.18 -15.30 -30.65
C HIS A 530 -9.72 -16.75 -30.84
N GLY A 531 -9.51 -17.49 -29.74
CA GLY A 531 -9.37 -18.95 -29.75
C GLY A 531 -7.95 -19.47 -29.98
N PHE A 532 -6.93 -18.61 -29.94
CA PHE A 532 -5.54 -19.06 -29.99
C PHE A 532 -5.10 -19.60 -28.63
N ASP A 533 -4.42 -20.75 -28.64
CA ASP A 533 -3.84 -21.30 -27.41
C ASP A 533 -2.62 -20.49 -26.95
N VAL A 534 -2.35 -20.52 -25.64
CA VAL A 534 -1.28 -19.73 -25.00
C VAL A 534 0.10 -20.04 -25.58
N LYS A 535 0.36 -21.28 -26.02
CA LYS A 535 1.65 -21.68 -26.60
C LYS A 535 1.84 -21.04 -27.96
N THR A 536 0.81 -21.02 -28.80
CA THR A 536 0.81 -20.33 -30.09
C THR A 536 1.02 -18.82 -29.93
N ILE A 537 0.34 -18.20 -28.96
CA ILE A 537 0.51 -16.77 -28.65
C ILE A 537 1.94 -16.46 -28.17
N THR A 538 2.49 -17.31 -27.29
CA THR A 538 3.82 -17.11 -26.71
C THR A 538 4.92 -17.21 -27.79
N ASN A 539 4.82 -18.20 -28.68
CA ASN A 539 5.75 -18.39 -29.81
C ASN A 539 5.73 -17.22 -30.82
N TRP A 540 4.71 -16.37 -30.80
CA TRP A 540 4.63 -15.16 -31.65
C TRP A 540 5.23 -13.91 -31.00
N PHE A 541 5.34 -13.90 -29.67
CA PHE A 541 5.96 -12.81 -28.93
C PHE A 541 7.46 -12.99 -28.74
N GLU A 542 7.94 -14.24 -28.80
CA GLU A 542 9.34 -14.59 -29.04
C GLU A 542 9.74 -14.24 -30.49
#